data_AF-O67627-F1
#
_entry.id   AF-O67627-F1
#
_cell.length_a   1.000
_cell.length_b   1.000
_cell.length_c   1.000
_cell.angle_alpha   90.00
_cell.angle_beta   90.00
_cell.angle_gamma   90.00
#
_symmetry.space_group_name_H-M   'P 1'
#
loop_
_entity.id
_entity.type
_entity.pdbx_description
1 polymer ?
#
loop_
_entity_poly.entity_id
_entity_poly.type
_entity_poly.pdbx_seq_one_letter_code
_entity_poly.pdbx_strand_id
1 'polypeptide(L)'
;MENLKAVFWALLAAFIWGTAPIFFKLGMKGEMPTLAGIFVHNLTATSLAFIGLLLLRENPFAYPLKEILSVALGGILGGFLGLWVYYKAVKVGDVSIVAPVAASSPLFSTLLAYLILGEGLSFQKIIGALLIVLGVALVSASR
;
A
#
# COMPACT_ATOMS: atom_id res chain seq x y z
N MET A 1 -16.47 1.28 19.37
CA MET A 1 -15.11 1.66 19.83
C MET A 1 -14.00 1.05 18.96
N GLU A 2 -14.12 -0.21 18.52
CA GLU A 2 -13.11 -0.85 17.64
C GLU A 2 -12.96 -0.15 16.28
N ASN A 3 -14.06 0.26 15.64
CA ASN A 3 -14.01 1.00 14.37
C ASN A 3 -13.27 2.35 14.48
N LEU A 4 -13.32 3.03 15.64
CA LEU A 4 -12.60 4.29 15.82
C LEU A 4 -11.09 4.06 15.89
N LYS A 5 -10.65 2.97 16.54
CA LYS A 5 -9.23 2.57 16.56
C LYS A 5 -8.75 2.18 15.17
N ALA A 6 -9.55 1.44 14.40
CA ALA A 6 -9.23 1.08 13.03
C ALA A 6 -9.07 2.31 12.13
N VAL A 7 -10.01 3.27 12.22
CA VAL A 7 -9.94 4.54 11.49
C VAL A 7 -8.69 5.34 11.88
N PHE A 8 -8.35 5.40 13.18
CA PHE A 8 -7.13 6.06 13.63
C PHE A 8 -5.87 5.47 12.99
N TRP A 9 -5.70 4.14 13.06
CA TRP A 9 -4.54 3.47 12.45
C TRP A 9 -4.49 3.64 10.94
N ALA A 10 -5.64 3.60 10.26
CA ALA A 10 -5.72 3.83 8.82
C ALA A 10 -5.34 5.27 8.42
N LEU A 11 -5.76 6.28 9.20
CA LEU A 11 -5.38 7.67 8.96
C LEU A 11 -3.88 7.91 9.20
N LEU A 12 -3.33 7.32 10.27
CA LEU A 12 -1.88 7.39 10.52
C LEU A 12 -1.09 6.71 9.40
N ALA A 13 -1.55 5.54 8.95
CA ALA A 13 -0.96 4.84 7.81
C ALA A 13 -1.03 5.71 6.53
N ALA A 14 -2.18 6.33 6.25
CA ALA A 14 -2.35 7.21 5.09
C ALA A 14 -1.39 8.41 5.13
N PHE A 15 -1.20 9.02 6.30
CA PHE A 15 -0.23 10.09 6.49
C PHE A 15 1.21 9.62 6.19
N ILE A 16 1.62 8.49 6.78
CA ILE A 16 2.97 7.92 6.58
C ILE A 16 3.18 7.55 5.10
N TRP A 17 2.23 6.82 4.50
CA TRP A 17 2.29 6.42 3.10
C TRP A 17 2.25 7.61 2.14
N GLY A 18 1.61 8.73 2.50
CA GLY A 18 1.63 9.95 1.72
C GLY A 18 3.03 10.58 1.61
N THR A 19 3.90 10.37 2.60
CA THR A 19 5.27 10.93 2.60
C THR A 19 6.27 10.08 1.82
N ALA A 20 6.10 8.75 1.80
CA ALA A 20 7.08 7.82 1.21
C ALA A 20 7.39 8.07 -0.28
N PRO A 21 6.42 8.37 -1.17
CA PRO A 21 6.67 8.61 -2.59
C PRO A 21 7.57 9.83 -2.84
N ILE A 22 7.58 10.81 -1.93
CA ILE A 22 8.45 12.00 -2.02
C ILE A 22 9.91 11.57 -1.88
N PHE A 23 10.25 10.84 -0.82
CA PHE A 23 11.61 10.33 -0.60
C PHE A 23 12.04 9.40 -1.72
N PHE A 24 11.12 8.58 -2.23
CA PHE A 24 11.41 7.70 -3.35
C PHE A 24 11.71 8.48 -4.64
N LYS A 25 10.87 9.47 -5.00
CA LYS A 25 11.11 10.35 -6.15
C LYS A 25 12.45 11.07 -6.01
N LEU A 26 12.80 11.54 -4.81
CA LEU A 26 14.11 12.14 -4.52
C LEU A 26 15.27 11.16 -4.75
N GLY A 27 15.18 9.94 -4.22
CA GLY A 27 16.20 8.90 -4.43
C GLY A 27 16.35 8.46 -5.90
N MET A 28 15.30 8.65 -6.70
CA MET A 28 15.29 8.34 -8.13
C MET A 28 15.55 9.53 -9.06
N LYS A 29 15.91 10.69 -8.52
CA LYS A 29 16.37 11.83 -9.34
C LYS A 29 17.66 11.52 -10.10
N GLY A 30 18.50 10.63 -9.56
CA GLY A 30 19.67 10.11 -10.25
C GLY A 30 19.34 8.96 -11.19
N GLU A 31 20.36 8.21 -11.61
CA GLU A 31 20.21 7.09 -12.55
C GLU A 31 19.77 5.78 -11.89
N MET A 32 19.41 5.81 -10.60
CA MET A 32 19.04 4.60 -9.86
C MET A 32 17.92 3.83 -10.57
N PRO A 33 18.14 2.54 -10.92
CA PRO A 33 17.09 1.70 -11.48
C PRO A 33 15.97 1.47 -10.47
N THR A 34 14.73 1.37 -10.94
CA THR A 34 13.57 1.20 -10.05
C THR A 34 13.70 -0.03 -9.14
N LEU A 35 14.22 -1.12 -9.69
CA LEU A 35 14.42 -2.37 -8.94
C LEU A 35 15.45 -2.21 -7.81
N ALA A 36 16.53 -1.45 -8.04
CA ALA A 36 17.52 -1.18 -7.01
C ALA A 36 16.90 -0.37 -5.86
N GLY A 37 16.05 0.63 -6.18
CA GLY A 37 15.33 1.41 -5.17
C GLY A 37 14.39 0.55 -4.32
N ILE A 38 13.67 -0.39 -4.94
CA ILE A 38 12.78 -1.33 -4.23
C ILE A 38 13.59 -2.28 -3.35
N PHE A 39 14.73 -2.76 -3.83
CA PHE A 39 15.61 -3.62 -3.04
C PHE A 39 16.07 -2.89 -1.77
N VAL A 40 16.56 -1.66 -1.90
CA VAL A 40 16.97 -0.84 -0.73
C VAL A 40 15.78 -0.59 0.20
N HIS A 41 14.63 -0.19 -0.35
CA HIS A 41 13.41 0.06 0.41
C HIS A 41 12.98 -1.16 1.26
N ASN A 42 12.86 -2.33 0.63
CA ASN A 42 12.45 -3.56 1.29
C ASN A 42 13.51 -4.07 2.25
N LEU A 43 14.80 -3.97 1.90
CA LEU A 43 15.88 -4.36 2.80
C LEU A 43 15.82 -3.55 4.10
N THR A 44 15.66 -2.22 4.01
CA THR A 44 15.52 -1.37 5.20
C THR A 44 14.27 -1.73 6.02
N ALA A 45 13.12 -1.91 5.37
CA ALA A 45 11.88 -2.30 6.05
C ALA A 45 12.00 -3.66 6.76
N THR A 46 12.57 -4.67 6.10
CA THR A 46 12.80 -6.00 6.66
C THR A 46 13.81 -5.95 7.82
N SER A 47 14.88 -5.16 7.73
CA SER A 47 15.84 -5.00 8.83
C SER A 47 15.17 -4.42 10.08
N LEU A 48 14.31 -3.40 9.93
CA LEU A 48 13.57 -2.81 11.05
C LEU A 48 12.56 -3.81 11.64
N ALA A 49 11.83 -4.54 10.80
CA ALA A 49 10.92 -5.60 11.25
C ALA A 49 11.67 -6.69 12.02
N PHE A 50 12.85 -7.10 11.53
CA PHE A 50 13.69 -8.10 12.19
C PHE A 50 14.18 -7.62 13.57
N ILE A 51 14.62 -6.37 13.69
CA ILE A 51 14.96 -5.78 14.99
C ILE A 51 13.76 -5.81 15.93
N GLY A 52 12.56 -5.48 15.43
CA GLY A 52 11.32 -5.58 16.19
C GLY A 52 11.06 -6.99 16.73
N LEU A 53 11.20 -8.01 15.88
CA LEU A 53 11.05 -9.42 16.28
C LEU A 53 12.03 -9.80 17.40
N LEU A 54 13.29 -9.35 17.32
CA LEU A 54 14.30 -9.60 18.36
C LEU A 54 13.94 -8.93 19.69
N LEU A 55 13.49 -7.67 19.65
CA LEU A 55 13.12 -6.90 20.84
C LEU A 55 11.89 -7.48 21.52
N LEU A 56 10.90 -7.91 20.73
CA LEU A 56 9.65 -8.49 21.22
C LEU A 56 9.75 -10.00 21.50
N ARG A 57 10.87 -10.63 21.09
CA ARG A 57 11.11 -12.08 21.20
C ARG A 57 10.05 -12.92 20.49
N GLU A 58 9.61 -12.44 19.32
CA GLU A 58 8.60 -13.11 18.51
C GLU A 58 9.26 -14.05 17.47
N ASN A 59 8.67 -15.22 17.27
CA ASN A 59 9.06 -16.14 16.20
C ASN A 59 8.00 -16.10 15.08
N PRO A 60 8.30 -15.46 13.92
CA PRO A 60 7.34 -15.33 12.83
C PRO A 60 6.99 -16.68 12.16
N PHE A 61 7.78 -17.73 12.41
CA PHE A 61 7.56 -19.07 11.86
C PHE A 61 6.85 -20.02 12.82
N ALA A 62 6.37 -19.52 13.96
CA ALA A 62 5.59 -20.31 14.92
C ALA A 62 4.11 -20.51 14.49
N TYR A 63 3.70 -19.91 13.38
CA TYR A 63 2.31 -19.90 12.90
C TYR A 63 2.06 -20.95 11.80
N PRO A 64 0.80 -21.35 11.56
CA PRO A 64 0.46 -22.28 10.49
C PRO A 64 0.98 -21.85 9.12
N LEU A 65 1.49 -22.80 8.33
CA LEU A 65 2.05 -22.53 7.00
C LEU A 65 1.08 -21.76 6.09
N LYS A 66 -0.23 -22.03 6.19
CA LYS A 66 -1.25 -21.31 5.42
C LYS A 66 -1.26 -19.82 5.70
N GLU A 67 -1.09 -19.40 6.96
CA GLU A 67 -1.05 -17.99 7.35
C GLU A 67 0.22 -17.34 6.83
N ILE A 68 1.37 -18.00 7.01
CA ILE A 68 2.66 -17.53 6.48
C ILE A 68 2.60 -17.37 4.97
N LEU A 69 2.06 -18.34 4.23
CA LEU A 69 1.92 -18.27 2.77
C LEU A 69 0.95 -17.16 2.32
N SER A 70 -0.12 -16.93 3.07
CA SER A 70 -1.07 -15.84 2.77
C SER A 70 -0.41 -14.47 2.94
N VAL A 71 0.37 -14.28 4.00
CA VAL A 71 1.14 -13.05 4.23
C VAL A 71 2.26 -12.91 3.20
N ALA A 72 2.97 -14.00 2.87
CA ALA A 72 4.02 -13.99 1.85
C ALA A 72 3.47 -13.61 0.47
N LEU A 73 2.30 -14.12 0.09
CA LEU A 73 1.62 -13.70 -1.14
C LEU A 73 1.25 -12.22 -1.11
N GLY A 74 0.76 -11.71 0.03
CA GLY A 74 0.56 -10.28 0.25
C GLY A 74 1.86 -9.47 0.09
N GLY A 75 2.99 -9.99 0.56
CA GLY A 75 4.32 -9.40 0.39
C GLY A 75 4.77 -9.36 -1.07
N ILE A 76 4.50 -10.41 -1.86
CA ILE A 76 4.79 -10.43 -3.30
C ILE A 76 3.92 -9.39 -4.03
N LEU A 77 2.62 -9.38 -3.77
CA LEU A 77 1.68 -8.51 -4.46
C LEU A 77 1.85 -7.04 -4.08
N GLY A 78 1.90 -6.73 -2.78
CA GLY A 78 2.02 -5.37 -2.27
C GLY A 78 3.46 -4.89 -2.17
N GLY A 79 4.31 -5.65 -1.49
CA GLY A 79 5.70 -5.28 -1.17
C GLY A 79 6.68 -5.39 -2.34
N PHE A 80 6.36 -6.13 -3.40
CA PHE A 80 7.19 -6.19 -4.60
C PHE A 80 6.48 -5.66 -5.85
N LEU A 81 5.46 -6.36 -6.35
CA LEU A 81 4.83 -6.02 -7.64
C LEU A 81 4.14 -4.66 -7.60
N GLY A 82 3.33 -4.41 -6.56
CA GLY A 82 2.61 -3.16 -6.36
C GLY A 82 3.57 -1.98 -6.21
N LEU A 83 4.55 -2.09 -5.31
CA LEU A 83 5.61 -1.08 -5.19
C LEU A 83 6.36 -0.88 -6.50
N TRP A 84 6.67 -1.93 -7.26
CA TRP A 84 7.41 -1.79 -8.51
C TRP A 84 6.67 -0.98 -9.56
N VAL A 85 5.39 -1.30 -9.80
CA VAL A 85 4.57 -0.59 -10.77
C VAL A 85 4.28 0.84 -10.30
N TYR A 86 3.94 1.01 -9.01
CA TYR A 86 3.70 2.33 -8.41
C TYR A 86 4.90 3.25 -8.57
N TYR A 87 6.09 2.74 -8.26
CA TYR A 87 7.31 3.51 -8.31
C TYR A 87 7.84 3.76 -9.72
N LYS A 88 7.57 2.87 -10.67
CA LYS A 88 7.75 3.19 -12.10
C LYS A 88 6.88 4.38 -12.50
N ALA A 89 5.61 4.41 -12.08
CA ALA A 89 4.70 5.52 -12.35
C ALA A 89 5.19 6.81 -11.69
N VAL A 90 5.62 6.76 -10.42
CA VAL A 90 6.22 7.91 -9.72
C VAL A 90 7.48 8.41 -10.43
N LYS A 91 8.31 7.53 -11.01
CA LYS A 91 9.51 7.95 -11.73
C LYS A 91 9.17 8.82 -12.94
N VAL A 92 8.15 8.44 -13.72
CA VAL A 92 7.79 9.11 -14.99
C VAL A 92 6.71 10.19 -14.87
N GLY A 93 5.92 10.20 -13.79
CA GLY A 93 4.83 11.15 -13.58
C GLY A 93 4.97 11.99 -12.32
N ASP A 94 4.02 12.89 -12.12
CA ASP A 94 3.92 13.71 -10.91
C ASP A 94 3.30 12.94 -9.76
N VAL A 95 3.91 13.04 -8.58
CA VAL A 95 3.42 12.38 -7.36
C VAL A 95 1.99 12.83 -7.03
N SER A 96 1.65 14.10 -7.30
CA SER A 96 0.32 14.68 -7.09
C SER A 96 -0.77 14.03 -7.95
N ILE A 97 -0.42 13.35 -9.05
CA ILE A 97 -1.36 12.61 -9.91
C ILE A 97 -1.29 11.12 -9.58
N VAL A 98 -0.08 10.56 -9.51
CA VAL A 98 0.15 9.12 -9.32
C VAL A 98 -0.37 8.64 -7.96
N ALA A 99 -0.16 9.40 -6.89
CA ALA A 99 -0.58 8.99 -5.55
C ALA A 99 -2.11 8.93 -5.40
N PRO A 100 -2.91 9.93 -5.82
CA PRO A 100 -4.37 9.82 -5.82
C PRO A 100 -4.89 8.67 -6.67
N VAL A 101 -4.33 8.46 -7.87
CA VAL A 101 -4.73 7.32 -8.72
C VAL A 101 -4.46 5.99 -8.01
N ALA A 102 -3.31 5.83 -7.35
CA ALA A 102 -3.01 4.64 -6.56
C ALA A 102 -3.92 4.51 -5.31
N ALA A 103 -4.36 5.62 -4.73
CA ALA A 103 -5.31 5.67 -3.64
C ALA A 103 -6.73 5.22 -4.04
N SER A 104 -6.98 4.91 -5.31
CA SER A 104 -8.18 4.18 -5.76
C SER A 104 -8.15 2.68 -5.48
N SER A 105 -7.05 2.15 -4.91
CA SER A 105 -6.95 0.73 -4.52
C SER A 105 -8.09 0.20 -3.63
N PRO A 106 -8.78 0.98 -2.77
CA PRO A 106 -9.93 0.51 -2.02
C PRO A 106 -11.09 -0.01 -2.89
N LEU A 107 -11.20 0.44 -4.15
CA LEU A 107 -12.18 -0.08 -5.11
C LEU A 107 -11.94 -1.56 -5.38
N PHE A 108 -10.68 -1.90 -5.66
CA PHE A 108 -10.27 -3.26 -5.95
C PHE A 108 -10.29 -4.11 -4.68
N SER A 109 -9.84 -3.59 -3.54
CA SER A 109 -9.87 -4.36 -2.29
C SER A 109 -11.30 -4.64 -1.83
N THR A 110 -12.24 -3.69 -1.98
CA THR A 110 -13.66 -3.91 -1.66
C THR A 110 -14.27 -4.99 -2.56
N LEU A 111 -13.98 -4.95 -3.86
CA LEU A 111 -14.44 -5.98 -4.81
C LEU A 111 -13.85 -7.35 -4.48
N LEU A 112 -12.54 -7.43 -4.22
CA LEU A 112 -11.88 -8.68 -3.87
C LEU A 112 -12.33 -9.20 -2.51
N ALA A 113 -12.60 -8.33 -1.53
CA ALA A 113 -13.16 -8.73 -0.24
C ALA A 113 -14.57 -9.32 -0.40
N TYR A 114 -15.40 -8.75 -1.29
CA TYR A 114 -16.68 -9.35 -1.65
C TYR A 114 -16.52 -10.73 -2.30
N LEU A 115 -15.62 -10.87 -3.29
CA LEU A 115 -15.46 -12.11 -4.05
C LEU A 115 -14.73 -13.24 -3.29
N ILE A 116 -13.70 -12.90 -2.53
CA ILE A 116 -12.78 -13.87 -1.89
C ILE A 116 -13.14 -14.09 -0.42
N LEU A 117 -13.45 -13.01 0.31
CA LEU A 117 -13.75 -13.08 1.74
C LEU A 117 -15.25 -13.22 2.03
N GLY A 118 -16.11 -13.05 1.01
CA GLY A 118 -17.56 -13.10 1.17
C GLY A 118 -18.13 -11.90 1.93
N GLU A 119 -17.41 -10.78 2.01
CA GLU A 119 -17.90 -9.59 2.69
C GLU A 119 -19.10 -8.97 1.96
N GLY A 120 -20.13 -8.56 2.68
CA GLY A 120 -21.27 -7.87 2.08
C GLY A 120 -20.90 -6.56 1.37
N LEU A 121 -21.46 -6.36 0.18
CA LEU A 121 -21.39 -5.11 -0.57
C LEU A 121 -22.59 -4.23 -0.21
N SER A 122 -22.41 -3.28 0.71
CA SER A 122 -23.48 -2.36 1.08
C SER A 122 -23.62 -1.22 0.07
N PHE A 123 -24.80 -0.63 -0.02
CA PHE A 123 -25.04 0.54 -0.87
C PHE A 123 -24.10 1.71 -0.53
N GLN A 124 -23.76 1.87 0.75
CA GLN A 124 -22.79 2.87 1.21
C GLN A 124 -21.37 2.60 0.69
N LYS A 125 -20.93 1.33 0.65
CA LYS A 125 -19.62 0.95 0.07
C LYS A 125 -19.56 1.31 -1.43
N ILE A 126 -20.66 1.09 -2.16
CA ILE A 126 -20.76 1.43 -3.59
C ILE A 126 -20.68 2.95 -3.80
N ILE A 127 -21.44 3.75 -3.04
CA ILE A 127 -21.38 5.21 -3.14
C ILE A 127 -19.97 5.71 -2.80
N GLY A 128 -19.37 5.21 -1.72
CA GLY A 128 -18.00 5.55 -1.36
C GLY A 128 -17.00 5.24 -2.47
N ALA A 129 -17.12 4.07 -3.09
CA ALA A 129 -16.32 3.69 -4.25
C ALA A 129 -16.48 4.68 -5.43
N LEU A 130 -17.71 5.05 -5.79
CA LEU A 130 -17.94 6.04 -6.84
C LEU A 130 -17.33 7.41 -6.50
N LEU A 131 -17.44 7.85 -5.24
CA LEU A 131 -16.82 9.10 -4.80
C LEU A 131 -15.29 9.07 -4.87
N ILE A 132 -14.65 7.92 -4.56
CA ILE A 132 -13.20 7.74 -4.74
C ILE A 132 -12.84 7.90 -6.21
N VAL A 133 -13.57 7.23 -7.13
CA VAL A 133 -13.32 7.34 -8.58
C VAL A 133 -13.44 8.79 -9.05
N LEU A 134 -14.51 9.48 -8.66
CA LEU A 134 -14.74 10.88 -9.03
C LEU A 134 -13.66 11.81 -8.47
N GLY A 135 -13.26 11.62 -7.20
CA GLY A 135 -12.18 12.39 -6.59
C GLY A 135 -10.85 12.21 -7.32
N VAL A 136 -10.51 10.97 -7.67
CA VAL A 136 -9.30 10.66 -8.45
C VAL A 136 -9.36 11.27 -9.84
N ALA A 137 -10.52 11.21 -10.51
CA ALA A 137 -10.72 11.81 -11.82
C ALA A 137 -10.54 13.33 -11.78
N LEU A 138 -11.09 13.99 -10.76
CA LEU A 138 -10.95 15.45 -10.56
C LEU A 138 -9.50 15.86 -10.34
N VAL A 139 -8.76 15.15 -9.47
CA VAL A 139 -7.33 15.44 -9.24
C VAL A 139 -6.50 15.16 -10.49
N SER A 140 -6.84 14.12 -11.26
CA SER A 140 -6.14 13.82 -12.51
C SER A 140 -6.43 14.84 -13.62
N ALA A 141 -7.57 15.55 -13.53
CA ALA A 141 -7.99 16.57 -14.49
C ALA A 141 -7.42 17.96 -14.18
N SER A 142 -6.91 18.21 -12.97
CA SER A 142 -6.41 19.52 -12.54
C SER A 142 -5.00 19.87 -13.08
N ARG A 143 -4.75 19.60 -14.37
CA ARG A 143 -3.48 19.88 -15.05
C ARG A 143 -3.10 21.36 -15.02
#